data_AF-A0A838EZ24-F1
#
_entry.id   AF-A0A838EZ24-F1
#
_cell.length_a   1.000
_cell.length_b   1.000
_cell.length_c   1.000
_cell.angle_alpha   90.00
_cell.angle_beta   90.00
_cell.angle_gamma   90.00
#
_symmetry.space_group_name_H-M   'P 1'
#
loop_
_entity.id
_entity.type
_entity.pdbx_description
1 polymer ?
#
loop_
_entity_poly.entity_id
_entity_poly.type
_entity_poly.pdbx_seq_one_letter_code
_entity_poly.pdbx_strand_id
1 'polypeptide(L)'
;MSKTSSGLKNEMEFSREFHAEGLPLLISPALLRLRNLGQLDLARLKKDKLGWVLEIGEVKSSAVGEELMERSQLKRLYSAQHFLAGLFGHRTKLLRMIKNGGINPP
;
A
#
# COMPACT_ATOMS: atom_id res chain seq x y z
N MET A 1 -24.70 -6.37 -11.45
CA MET A 1 -23.35 -6.94 -11.24
C MET A 1 -22.65 -6.08 -10.20
N SER A 2 -22.29 -6.62 -9.04
CA SER A 2 -21.76 -5.83 -7.92
C SER A 2 -20.39 -5.25 -8.27
N LYS A 3 -20.18 -3.96 -8.01
CA LYS A 3 -18.89 -3.22 -8.14
C LYS A 3 -17.69 -3.91 -7.46
N THR A 4 -17.95 -4.92 -6.64
CA THR A 4 -16.98 -5.71 -5.85
C THR A 4 -16.07 -6.62 -6.68
N SER A 5 -16.50 -7.14 -7.85
CA SER A 5 -15.72 -8.17 -8.57
C SER A 5 -14.52 -7.60 -9.32
N SER A 6 -14.63 -6.39 -9.88
CA SER A 6 -13.55 -5.76 -10.65
C SER A 6 -12.46 -5.17 -9.75
N GLY A 7 -12.84 -4.55 -8.64
CA GLY A 7 -11.90 -4.04 -7.62
C GLY A 7 -11.06 -5.17 -7.03
N LEU A 8 -11.73 -6.23 -6.56
CA LEU A 8 -11.06 -7.40 -5.98
C LEU A 8 -10.12 -8.09 -6.97
N LYS A 9 -10.55 -8.27 -8.23
CA LYS A 9 -9.68 -8.87 -9.27
C LYS A 9 -8.41 -8.06 -9.50
N ASN A 10 -8.52 -6.72 -9.51
CA ASN A 10 -7.36 -5.85 -9.67
C ASN A 10 -6.44 -5.92 -8.44
N GLU A 11 -7.00 -5.88 -7.22
CA GLU A 11 -6.21 -6.03 -5.99
C GLU A 11 -5.46 -7.36 -5.96
N MET A 12 -6.09 -8.46 -6.38
CA MET A 12 -5.44 -9.77 -6.46
C MET A 12 -4.29 -9.81 -7.49
N GLU A 13 -4.49 -9.20 -8.66
CA GLU A 13 -3.47 -9.14 -9.71
C GLU A 13 -2.25 -8.32 -9.23
N PHE A 14 -2.50 -7.12 -8.69
CA PHE A 14 -1.45 -6.29 -8.11
C PHE A 14 -0.78 -6.94 -6.91
N SER A 15 -1.54 -7.61 -6.05
CA SER A 15 -0.97 -8.36 -4.93
C SER A 15 0.02 -9.39 -5.42
N ARG A 16 -0.32 -10.17 -6.47
CA ARG A 16 0.59 -11.18 -7.02
C ARG A 16 1.90 -10.57 -7.51
N GLU A 17 1.84 -9.48 -8.28
CA GLU A 17 3.03 -8.81 -8.82
C GLU A 17 3.86 -8.14 -7.73
N PHE A 18 3.20 -7.43 -6.83
CA PHE A 18 3.83 -6.78 -5.69
C PHE A 18 4.48 -7.81 -4.75
N HIS A 19 3.85 -8.94 -4.49
CA HIS A 19 4.41 -9.95 -3.60
C HIS A 19 5.45 -10.86 -4.26
N ALA A 20 5.60 -10.84 -5.58
CA ALA A 20 6.61 -11.65 -6.29
C ALA A 20 8.06 -11.21 -6.03
N GLU A 21 8.31 -9.94 -5.67
CA GLU A 21 9.67 -9.38 -5.54
C GLU A 21 10.09 -9.09 -4.09
N GLY A 22 9.36 -9.62 -3.11
CA GLY A 22 9.63 -9.36 -1.70
C GLY A 22 8.91 -10.34 -0.77
N LEU A 23 9.20 -10.25 0.52
CA LEU A 23 8.52 -11.03 1.54
C LEU A 23 7.16 -10.38 1.83
N PRO A 24 6.02 -11.05 1.57
CA PRO A 24 4.71 -10.51 1.87
C PRO A 24 4.55 -10.26 3.37
N LEU A 25 3.95 -9.13 3.72
CA LEU A 25 3.62 -8.81 5.11
C LEU A 25 2.12 -8.64 5.27
N LEU A 26 1.58 -9.38 6.22
CA LEU A 26 0.19 -9.25 6.63
C LEU A 26 0.10 -8.26 7.79
N ILE A 27 -0.50 -7.09 7.52
CA ILE A 27 -0.75 -6.08 8.55
C ILE A 27 -2.21 -6.19 8.97
N SER A 28 -2.45 -6.38 10.27
CA SER A 28 -3.80 -6.46 10.81
C SER A 28 -4.58 -5.15 10.58
N PRO A 29 -5.70 -5.17 9.84
CA PRO A 29 -6.53 -3.98 9.67
C PRO A 29 -7.12 -3.49 11.00
N ALA A 30 -7.37 -4.40 11.94
CA ALA A 30 -7.86 -4.07 13.28
C ALA A 30 -6.84 -3.22 14.04
N LEU A 31 -5.55 -3.59 13.99
CA LEU A 31 -4.47 -2.81 14.63
C LEU A 31 -4.40 -1.39 14.08
N LEU A 32 -4.49 -1.23 12.76
CA LEU A 32 -4.44 0.08 12.11
C LEU A 32 -5.66 0.95 12.49
N ARG A 33 -6.87 0.36 12.50
CA ARG A 33 -8.09 1.05 12.90
C ARG A 33 -8.07 1.50 14.35
N LEU A 34 -7.55 0.68 15.27
CA LEU A 34 -7.38 1.04 16.68
C LEU A 34 -6.49 2.28 16.88
N ARG A 35 -5.62 2.59 15.90
CA ARG A 35 -4.74 3.77 15.91
C ARG A 35 -5.23 4.89 14.98
N ASN A 36 -6.45 4.80 14.45
CA ASN A 36 -7.00 5.74 13.45
C ASN A 36 -6.17 5.85 12.16
N LEU A 37 -5.45 4.79 11.79
CA LEU A 37 -4.59 4.72 10.59
C LEU A 37 -5.30 4.10 9.38
N GLY A 38 -6.53 3.62 9.55
CA GLY A 38 -7.35 3.05 8.49
C GLY A 38 -6.91 1.65 8.06
N GLN A 39 -6.69 1.49 6.76
CA GLN A 39 -6.35 0.21 6.11
C GLN A 39 -5.25 0.45 5.09
N LEU A 40 -4.52 -0.61 4.79
CA LEU A 40 -3.51 -0.67 3.73
C LEU A 40 -3.88 -1.83 2.81
N ASP A 41 -3.73 -1.63 1.51
CA ASP A 41 -4.07 -2.66 0.53
C ASP A 41 -2.96 -3.73 0.49
N LEU A 42 -1.70 -3.29 0.43
CA LEU A 42 -0.55 -4.18 0.27
C LEU A 42 0.62 -3.77 1.19
N ALA A 43 1.36 -4.76 1.69
CA ALA A 43 2.64 -4.55 2.37
C ALA A 43 3.63 -5.69 2.07
N ARG A 44 4.91 -5.34 1.90
CA ARG A 44 6.01 -6.31 1.71
C ARG A 44 7.32 -5.78 2.30
N LEU A 45 8.21 -6.68 2.69
CA LEU A 45 9.62 -6.37 2.91
C LEU A 45 10.43 -6.68 1.65
N LYS A 46 11.18 -5.69 1.17
CA LYS A 46 12.08 -5.84 0.03
C LYS A 46 13.47 -5.39 0.43
N LYS A 47 14.51 -6.04 -0.12
CA LYS A 47 15.89 -5.54 0.02
C LYS A 47 16.18 -4.54 -1.10
N ASP A 48 16.70 -3.38 -0.74
CA ASP A 48 17.34 -2.44 -1.65
C ASP A 48 18.84 -2.33 -1.34
N LYS A 49 19.56 -1.41 -2.01
CA LYS A 49 21.00 -1.17 -1.81
C LYS A 49 21.37 -0.74 -0.38
N LEU A 50 20.41 -0.23 0.38
CA LEU A 50 20.56 0.28 1.74
C LEU A 50 19.96 -0.68 2.79
N GLY A 51 19.57 -1.90 2.40
CA GLY A 51 19.07 -2.95 3.28
C GLY A 51 17.56 -3.19 3.14
N TRP A 52 16.91 -3.64 4.22
CA TRP A 52 15.47 -3.90 4.21
C TRP A 52 14.66 -2.60 4.18
N VAL A 53 13.63 -2.58 3.34
CA VAL A 53 12.61 -1.54 3.27
C VAL A 53 11.23 -2.18 3.32
N LEU A 54 10.36 -1.65 4.18
CA LEU A 54 8.94 -1.97 4.22
C LEU A 54 8.24 -1.13 3.16
N GLU A 55 7.84 -1.78 2.07
CA GLU A 55 7.04 -1.14 1.03
C GLU A 55 5.56 -1.31 1.35
N ILE A 56 4.81 -0.21 1.26
CA ILE A 56 3.37 -0.15 1.50
C ILE A 56 2.73 0.27 0.17
N GLY A 57 1.80 -0.53 -0.35
CA GLY A 57 1.12 -0.27 -1.61
C GLY A 57 -0.33 0.16 -1.37
N GLU A 58 -0.74 1.25 -2.04
CA GLU A 58 -2.15 1.64 -2.23
C GLU A 58 -2.53 1.34 -3.69
N VAL A 59 -3.58 0.55 -3.89
CA VAL A 59 -4.05 0.13 -5.22
C VAL A 59 -5.19 1.07 -5.65
N LYS A 60 -5.03 1.70 -6.82
CA LYS A 60 -6.08 2.51 -7.44
C LYS A 60 -6.48 1.94 -8.79
N SER A 61 -7.78 1.90 -9.04
CA SER A 61 -8.35 1.39 -10.30
C SER A 61 -8.17 2.33 -11.49
N SER A 62 -7.90 3.62 -11.26
CA SER A 62 -7.74 4.63 -12.31
C SER A 62 -6.84 5.78 -11.88
N ALA A 63 -6.16 6.41 -12.85
CA ALA A 63 -5.34 7.61 -12.64
C ALA A 63 -6.17 8.79 -12.11
N VAL A 64 -7.42 8.94 -12.58
CA VAL A 64 -8.34 9.97 -12.07
C VAL A 64 -8.61 9.82 -10.57
N GLY A 65 -8.70 8.58 -10.07
CA GLY A 65 -8.86 8.33 -8.63
C GLY A 65 -7.60 8.60 -7.81
N GLU A 66 -6.44 8.68 -8.45
CA GLU A 66 -5.18 9.08 -7.84
C GLU A 66 -5.06 10.61 -7.78
N GLU A 67 -5.36 11.31 -8.88
CA GLU A 67 -5.35 12.78 -8.93
C GLU A 67 -6.34 13.40 -7.93
N LEU A 68 -7.47 12.73 -7.73
CA LEU A 68 -8.49 13.12 -6.75
C LEU A 68 -8.22 12.60 -5.34
N MET A 69 -7.02 12.07 -5.07
CA MET A 69 -6.71 11.54 -3.74
C MET A 69 -6.82 12.66 -2.70
N GLU A 70 -7.81 12.51 -1.83
CA GLU A 70 -8.08 13.49 -0.80
C GLU A 70 -6.87 13.64 0.14
N ARG A 71 -6.56 14.87 0.52
CA ARG A 71 -5.48 15.18 1.49
C ARG A 71 -5.60 14.36 2.79
N SER A 72 -6.82 14.00 3.16
CA SER A 72 -7.15 13.14 4.30
C SER A 72 -6.58 11.72 4.13
N GLN A 73 -6.70 11.11 2.96
CA GLN A 73 -6.17 9.78 2.64
C GLN A 73 -4.65 9.79 2.64
N LEU A 74 -4.03 10.80 2.04
CA LEU A 74 -2.57 10.93 2.02
C LEU A 74 -2.00 11.05 3.44
N LYS A 75 -2.60 11.90 4.27
CA LYS A 75 -2.20 12.07 5.67
C LYS A 75 -2.31 10.75 6.45
N ARG A 76 -3.36 9.98 6.21
CA ARG A 76 -3.57 8.67 6.82
C ARG A 76 -2.49 7.68 6.40
N LEU A 77 -2.15 7.62 5.12
CA LEU A 77 -1.10 6.74 4.60
C LEU A 77 0.28 7.07 5.18
N TYR A 78 0.65 8.36 5.24
CA TYR A 78 1.89 8.78 5.91
C TYR A 78 1.90 8.45 7.40
N SER A 79 0.76 8.59 8.09
CA SER A 79 0.66 8.22 9.51
C SER A 79 0.86 6.71 9.70
N ALA A 80 0.25 5.89 8.83
CA ALA A 80 0.42 4.45 8.82
C ALA A 80 1.87 4.05 8.54
N GLN A 81 2.49 4.69 7.54
CA GLN A 81 3.88 4.51 7.19
C GLN A 81 4.82 4.80 8.37
N HIS A 82 4.62 5.93 9.06
CA HIS A 82 5.44 6.32 10.21
C HIS A 82 5.28 5.34 11.38
N PHE A 83 4.04 4.94 11.67
CA PHE A 83 3.76 3.94 12.70
C PHE A 83 4.45 2.60 12.41
N LEU A 84 4.35 2.11 11.18
CA LEU A 84 4.94 0.84 10.79
C LEU A 84 6.48 0.90 10.73
N ALA A 85 7.05 2.04 10.34
CA ALA A 85 8.50 2.25 10.42
C ALA A 85 9.02 2.05 11.85
N GLY A 86 8.32 2.65 12.84
CA GLY A 86 8.65 2.49 14.25
C GLY A 86 8.42 1.06 14.77
N LEU A 87 7.32 0.42 14.37
CA LEU A 87 6.99 -0.92 14.83
C LEU A 87 7.98 -1.99 14.34
N PHE A 88 8.39 -1.91 13.07
CA PHE A 88 9.27 -2.91 12.44
C PHE A 88 10.75 -2.52 12.48
N GLY A 89 11.10 -1.30 12.87
CA GLY A 89 12.50 -0.84 12.87
C GLY A 89 13.11 -0.79 11.47
N HIS A 90 12.30 -0.55 10.45
CA HIS A 90 12.72 -0.54 9.05
C HIS A 90 12.39 0.78 8.38
N ARG A 91 13.20 1.16 7.38
CA ARG A 91 12.84 2.23 6.45
C ARG A 91 11.54 1.83 5.75
N THR A 92 10.75 2.81 5.39
CA THR A 92 9.48 2.59 4.70
C THR A 92 9.41 3.35 3.40
N LYS A 93 8.68 2.80 2.44
CA LYS A 93 8.40 3.46 1.17
C LYS A 93 6.93 3.22 0.81
N LEU A 94 6.19 4.31 0.63
CA LEU A 94 4.84 4.25 0.10
C LEU A 94 4.92 4.16 -1.42
N LEU A 95 4.12 3.27 -2.02
CA LEU A 95 4.00 3.05 -3.45
C LEU A 95 2.55 3.23 -3.86
N ARG A 96 2.32 3.90 -4.98
CA ARG A 96 1.02 4.01 -5.62
C ARG A 96 0.99 3.09 -6.83
N MET A 97 -0.04 2.24 -6.91
CA MET A 97 -0.16 1.24 -7.97
C MET A 97 -1.41 1.53 -8.80
N ILE A 98 -1.20 1.84 -10.08
CA ILE A 98 -2.27 2.24 -11.01
C ILE A 98 -2.23 1.32 -12.23
N LYS A 99 -3.39 0.75 -12.59
CA LYS A 99 -3.53 -0.24 -13.67
C LYS A 99 -2.92 0.16 -15.02
N ASN A 100 -2.86 1.46 -15.32
CA ASN A 100 -2.36 1.98 -16.59
C ASN A 100 -1.07 2.81 -16.47
N GLY A 101 -0.48 2.93 -15.28
CA GLY A 101 0.60 3.89 -14.98
C GLY A 101 1.89 3.30 -14.43
N GLY A 102 1.93 1.99 -14.14
CA GLY A 102 3.06 1.38 -13.42
C GLY A 102 3.05 1.72 -11.93
N ILE A 103 4.18 1.48 -11.26
CA ILE A 103 4.38 1.82 -9.85
C ILE A 103 4.98 3.22 -9.77
N ASN A 104 4.24 4.17 -9.20
CA ASN A 104 4.72 5.53 -8.99
C ASN A 104 5.00 5.79 -7.50
N PRO A 105 6.12 6.44 -7.17
CA PRO A 105 6.29 7.00 -5.83
C PRO A 105 5.28 8.15 -5.61
N PRO A 106 4.81 8.36 -4.37
CA PRO A 106 3.84 9.41 -4.03
C PRO A 106 4.37 10.83 -4.19
#